data_AF-A0A7S0Z5R8-F1
#
_entry.id   AF-A0A7S0Z5R8-F1
#
_cell.length_a   1.000
_cell.length_b   1.000
_cell.length_c   1.000
_cell.angle_alpha   90.00
_cell.angle_beta   90.00
_cell.angle_gamma   90.00
#
_symmetry.space_group_name_H-M   'P 1'
#
loop_
_entity.id
_entity.type
_entity.pdbx_description
1 polymer ?
#
loop_
_entity_poly.entity_id
_entity_poly.type
_entity_poly.pdbx_seq_one_letter_code
_entity_poly.pdbx_strand_id
1 'polypeptide(L)'
;ELSGGERSFTTLCLVIALASQAMAPLLAMDEFDVFMDEKNRELCMTILCKEMREMHDRQLIVISPHTMAILGDGAADIKRITMKPIDRQQKALPYGRAAQ
;
A
#
# COMPACT_ATOMS: atom_id res chain seq x y z
N GLU A 1 -20.03 16.41 9.21
CA GLU A 1 -19.61 15.17 8.53
C GLU A 1 -18.13 15.27 8.20
N LEU A 2 -17.39 14.16 8.16
CA LEU A 2 -15.97 14.16 7.77
C LEU A 2 -15.81 14.33 6.26
N SER A 3 -14.80 15.10 5.84
CA SER A 3 -14.41 15.21 4.43
C SER A 3 -13.89 13.86 3.89
N GLY A 4 -13.77 13.74 2.55
CA GLY A 4 -13.26 12.52 1.92
C GLY A 4 -11.86 12.14 2.43
N GLY A 5 -10.95 13.12 2.52
CA GLY A 5 -9.60 12.92 3.03
C GLY A 5 -9.56 12.58 4.52
N GLU A 6 -10.37 13.23 5.35
CA GLU A 6 -10.47 12.95 6.79
C GLU A 6 -11.00 11.54 7.06
N ARG A 7 -11.95 11.08 6.24
CA ARG A 7 -12.49 9.72 6.31
C ARG A 7 -11.40 8.71 6.01
N SER A 8 -10.68 8.88 4.91
CA SER A 8 -9.55 8.01 4.54
C SER A 8 -8.45 8.00 5.61
N PHE A 9 -8.11 9.16 6.18
CA PHE A 9 -7.11 9.25 7.26
C PHE A 9 -7.56 8.49 8.51
N THR A 10 -8.81 8.71 8.93
CA THR A 10 -9.38 8.03 10.10
C THR A 10 -9.42 6.50 9.89
N THR A 11 -9.78 6.05 8.69
CA THR A 11 -9.76 4.63 8.32
C THR A 11 -8.35 4.05 8.41
N LEU A 12 -7.32 4.76 7.92
CA LEU A 12 -5.93 4.32 8.05
C LEU A 12 -5.51 4.18 9.52
N CYS A 13 -5.76 5.20 10.35
CA CYS A 13 -5.45 5.14 11.77
C CYS A 13 -6.13 3.95 12.47
N LEU A 14 -7.39 3.68 12.12
CA LEU A 14 -8.12 2.53 12.65
C LEU A 14 -7.49 1.21 12.20
N VAL A 15 -7.11 1.06 10.94
CA VAL A 15 -6.46 -0.15 10.43
C VAL A 15 -5.12 -0.40 11.13
N ILE A 16 -4.31 0.64 11.31
CA ILE A 16 -3.03 0.54 12.04
C ILE A 16 -3.27 0.10 13.50
N ALA A 17 -4.25 0.70 14.18
CA ALA A 17 -4.58 0.33 15.56
C ALA A 17 -5.01 -1.14 15.66
N LEU A 18 -5.82 -1.63 14.72
CA LEU A 18 -6.20 -3.03 14.64
C LEU A 18 -5.02 -3.95 14.29
N ALA A 19 -4.15 -3.51 13.37
CA ALA A 19 -2.97 -4.25 12.97
C ALA A 19 -2.01 -4.47 14.15
N SER A 20 -1.90 -3.49 15.07
CA SER A 20 -1.07 -3.58 16.28
C SER A 20 -1.50 -4.69 17.24
N GLN A 21 -2.78 -5.09 17.21
CA GLN A 21 -3.34 -6.13 18.07
C GLN A 21 -3.55 -7.46 17.35
N ALA A 22 -3.69 -7.44 16.03
CA ALA A 22 -3.87 -8.63 15.24
C ALA A 22 -2.56 -9.44 15.16
N MET A 23 -2.64 -10.77 15.30
CA MET A 23 -1.51 -11.68 15.03
C MET A 23 -1.58 -12.18 13.58
N ALA A 24 -1.27 -11.31 12.61
CA ALA A 24 -1.22 -11.68 11.19
C ALA A 24 0.16 -11.31 10.62
N PRO A 25 0.98 -12.27 10.17
CA PRO A 25 2.32 -11.98 9.66
C PRO A 25 2.30 -11.22 8.33
N LEU A 26 1.14 -11.14 7.67
CA LEU A 26 0.95 -10.40 6.43
C LEU A 26 -0.30 -9.53 6.55
N LEU A 27 -0.16 -8.25 6.22
CA LEU A 27 -1.24 -7.29 6.10
C LEU A 27 -1.26 -6.75 4.67
N ALA A 28 -2.45 -6.63 4.08
CA ALA A 28 -2.64 -6.05 2.76
C ALA A 28 -3.67 -4.92 2.83
N MET A 29 -3.37 -3.80 2.16
CA MET A 29 -4.26 -2.65 2.04
C MET A 29 -4.41 -2.30 0.56
N ASP A 30 -5.64 -2.00 0.15
CA ASP A 30 -5.98 -1.62 -1.23
C ASP A 30 -6.80 -0.33 -1.22
N GLU A 31 -6.56 0.54 -2.20
CA GLU A 31 -7.27 1.81 -2.45
C GLU A 31 -7.51 2.73 -1.22
N PHE A 32 -6.68 2.63 -0.18
CA PHE A 32 -6.86 3.42 1.06
C PHE A 32 -6.71 4.93 0.84
N ASP A 33 -6.01 5.34 -0.22
CA ASP A 33 -5.65 6.71 -0.56
C ASP A 33 -6.50 7.34 -1.67
N VAL A 34 -7.57 6.67 -2.15
CA VAL A 34 -8.39 7.13 -3.29
C VAL A 34 -9.03 8.51 -3.11
N PHE A 35 -9.31 8.92 -1.87
CA PHE A 35 -9.89 10.23 -1.54
C PHE A 35 -8.89 11.19 -0.89
N MET A 36 -7.63 10.79 -0.74
CA MET A 36 -6.59 11.63 -0.16
C MET A 36 -5.97 12.52 -1.24
N ASP A 37 -5.72 13.79 -0.91
CA ASP A 37 -4.82 14.61 -1.71
C ASP A 37 -3.35 14.20 -1.51
N GLU A 38 -2.45 14.78 -2.30
CA GLU A 38 -1.03 14.43 -2.28
C GLU A 38 -0.37 14.64 -0.90
N LYS A 39 -0.69 15.75 -0.21
CA LYS A 39 -0.11 16.07 1.10
C LYS A 39 -0.58 15.09 2.19
N ASN A 40 -1.87 14.78 2.21
CA ASN A 40 -2.40 13.81 3.18
C ASN A 40 -1.87 12.41 2.89
N ARG A 41 -1.73 12.03 1.61
CA ARG A 41 -1.15 10.75 1.24
C ARG A 41 0.32 10.63 1.67
N GLU A 42 1.12 11.68 1.52
CA GLU A 42 2.51 11.74 2.00
C GLU A 42 2.60 11.50 3.50
N LEU A 43 1.79 12.22 4.27
CA LEU A 43 1.74 12.09 5.72
C LEU A 43 1.32 10.67 6.13
N CYS A 44 0.27 10.15 5.50
CA CYS A 44 -0.24 8.80 5.74
C CYS A 44 0.80 7.72 5.49
N MET A 45 1.56 7.83 4.39
CA MET A 45 2.63 6.88 4.07
C MET A 45 3.80 6.97 5.02
N THR A 46 4.17 8.16 5.44
CA THR A 46 5.21 8.33 6.47
C THR A 46 4.80 7.66 7.78
N ILE A 47 3.55 7.87 8.23
CA ILE A 47 3.02 7.22 9.43
C ILE A 47 2.99 5.70 9.26
N LEU A 48 2.42 5.19 8.17
CA LEU A 48 2.30 3.76 7.95
C LEU A 48 3.67 3.06 7.90
N CYS A 49 4.64 3.62 7.18
CA CYS A 49 6.00 3.08 7.14
C CYS A 49 6.67 3.08 8.52
N LYS A 50 6.46 4.14 9.32
CA LYS A 50 6.99 4.20 10.68
C LYS A 50 6.40 3.08 11.55
N GLU A 51 5.08 2.95 11.59
CA GLU A 51 4.40 1.94 12.41
C GLU A 51 4.75 0.52 11.97
N MET A 52 4.87 0.28 10.67
CA MET A 52 5.30 -1.03 10.16
C MET A 52 6.75 -1.38 10.51
N ARG A 53 7.65 -0.40 10.62
CA ARG A 53 9.04 -0.64 11.03
C ARG A 53 9.17 -1.05 12.49
N GLU A 54 8.27 -0.58 13.35
CA GLU A 54 8.18 -0.99 14.76
C GLU A 54 7.61 -2.42 14.90
N MET A 55 6.79 -2.86 13.95
CA MET A 55 6.23 -4.21 13.91
C MET A 55 7.14 -5.20 13.15
N HIS A 56 8.16 -5.73 13.82
CA HIS A 56 9.20 -6.57 13.20
C HIS A 56 8.75 -7.95 12.70
N ASP A 57 7.57 -8.43 13.09
CA ASP A 57 7.06 -9.77 12.79
C ASP A 57 6.05 -9.81 11.63
N ARG A 58 5.89 -8.69 10.90
CA ARG A 58 4.80 -8.51 9.93
C ARG A 58 5.27 -7.81 8.65
N GLN A 59 4.74 -8.26 7.52
CA GLN A 59 4.92 -7.59 6.23
C GLN A 59 3.63 -6.86 5.82
N LEU A 60 3.77 -5.65 5.28
CA LEU A 60 2.68 -4.91 4.68
C LEU A 60 2.79 -4.90 3.15
N ILE A 61 1.68 -5.18 2.49
CA ILE A 61 1.49 -4.97 1.05
C ILE A 61 0.48 -3.84 0.87
N VAL A 62 0.85 -2.83 0.08
CA VAL A 62 -0.03 -1.74 -0.30
C VAL A 62 -0.24 -1.76 -1.79
N ILE A 63 -1.50 -1.72 -2.21
CA ILE A 63 -1.91 -1.56 -3.60
C ILE A 63 -2.58 -0.19 -3.71
N SER A 64 -2.12 0.61 -4.65
CA SER A 64 -2.65 1.95 -4.91
C SER A 64 -2.51 2.29 -6.38
N PRO A 65 -3.50 3.01 -6.97
CA PRO A 65 -3.39 3.55 -8.32
C PRO A 65 -2.42 4.74 -8.40
N HIS A 66 -1.97 5.28 -7.26
CA HIS A 66 -1.11 6.45 -7.19
C HIS A 66 0.37 6.09 -7.16
N THR A 67 1.22 7.00 -7.66
CA THR A 67 2.67 6.83 -7.59
C THR A 67 3.17 6.92 -6.16
N MET A 68 4.06 6.00 -5.78
CA MET A 68 4.71 5.92 -4.48
C MET A 68 6.16 6.42 -4.53
N ALA A 69 6.44 7.38 -5.43
CA ALA A 69 7.76 8.01 -5.57
C ALA A 69 8.24 8.67 -4.26
N ILE A 70 7.29 9.07 -3.42
CA ILE A 70 7.53 9.75 -2.14
C ILE A 70 8.33 8.93 -1.12
N LEU A 71 8.27 7.60 -1.23
CA LEU A 71 9.05 6.70 -0.38
C LEU A 71 10.55 6.67 -0.76
N GLY A 72 10.94 7.40 -1.81
CA GLY A 72 12.30 7.45 -2.33
C GLY A 72 12.73 6.12 -2.97
N ASP A 73 13.96 6.11 -3.46
CA ASP A 73 14.68 4.90 -3.85
C ASP A 73 15.88 4.76 -2.90
N GLY A 74 15.84 3.81 -1.96
CA GLY A 74 16.97 3.61 -1.04
C GLY A 74 16.63 2.97 0.31
N ALA A 75 15.35 2.87 0.68
CA ALA A 75 14.95 2.13 1.87
C ALA A 75 15.09 0.62 1.62
N ALA A 76 16.01 -0.05 2.31
CA ALA A 76 16.29 -1.48 2.13
C ALA A 76 15.10 -2.39 2.47
N ASP A 77 14.17 -1.90 3.30
CA ASP A 77 12.96 -2.56 3.76
C ASP A 77 11.74 -2.34 2.86
N ILE A 78 11.84 -1.45 1.85
CA ILE A 78 10.72 -1.10 0.97
C ILE A 78 10.97 -1.60 -0.45
N LYS A 79 10.06 -2.46 -0.95
CA LYS A 79 10.06 -2.91 -2.35
C LYS A 79 8.90 -2.29 -3.11
N ARG A 80 9.21 -1.45 -4.10
CA ARG A 80 8.21 -0.86 -5.00
C ARG A 80 8.11 -1.66 -6.30
N ILE A 81 6.89 -2.01 -6.69
CA ILE A 81 6.60 -2.70 -7.95
C ILE A 81 5.61 -1.84 -8.72
N THR A 82 6.06 -1.23 -9.82
CA THR A 82 5.17 -0.45 -10.70
C THR A 82 4.65 -1.37 -11.80
N MET A 83 3.32 -1.51 -11.86
CA MET A 83 2.67 -2.31 -12.91
C MET A 83 2.61 -1.54 -14.22
N LYS A 84 2.74 -2.28 -15.33
CA LYS A 84 2.46 -1.71 -16.66
C LYS A 84 0.95 -1.46 -16.79
N PRO A 85 0.52 -0.47 -17.58
CA PRO A 85 -0.88 -0.30 -17.92
C PRO A 85 -1.51 -1.61 -18.42
N ILE A 86 -2.74 -1.88 -17.98
CA ILE A 86 -3.47 -3.10 -18.36
C ILE A 86 -3.73 -3.06 -19.87
N ASP A 87 -3.26 -4.08 -20.59
CA ASP A 87 -3.67 -4.32 -21.97
C ASP A 87 -5.05 -5.01 -21.96
N ARG A 88 -6.10 -4.24 -22.26
CA ARG A 88 -7.48 -4.75 -22.32
C ARG A 88 -7.72 -5.72 -23.49
N GLN A 89 -6.80 -5.79 -24.45
CA GLN A 89 -6.88 -6.74 -25.57
C GLN A 89 -6.22 -8.08 -25.25
N GLN A 90 -5.49 -8.17 -24.14
CA GLN A 90 -4.82 -9.39 -23.70
C GLN A 90 -5.86 -10.42 -23.19
N LYS A 91 -6.08 -11.48 -23.98
CA LYS A 91 -7.08 -12.53 -23.66
C LYS A 91 -6.56 -13.63 -22.72
N ALA A 92 -5.25 -13.74 -22.54
CA ALA A 92 -4.62 -14.75 -21.70
C ALA A 92 -3.36 -14.19 -21.03
N LEU A 93 -3.03 -14.66 -19.84
CA LEU A 93 -1.76 -14.34 -19.18
C LEU A 93 -0.60 -14.94 -19.99
N PRO A 94 0.56 -14.25 -20.12
CA PRO A 94 1.69 -14.71 -20.91
C PRO A 94 2.51 -15.79 -20.17
N TYR A 95 1.85 -16.65 -19.40
CA TYR A 95 2.47 -17.82 -18.79
C TYR A 95 2.36 -18.98 -19.77
N GLY A 96 3.24 -18.99 -20.79
CA GLY A 96 3.51 -20.22 -21.53
C GLY A 96 4.14 -21.24 -20.59
N ARG A 97 3.79 -22.54 -20.73
CA ARG A 97 4.40 -23.64 -19.96
C ARG A 97 5.89 -23.39 -19.81
N ALA A 98 6.38 -23.31 -18.57
CA ALA A 98 7.81 -23.33 -18.29
C ALA A 98 8.42 -24.48 -19.11
N ALA A 99 9.34 -24.15 -20.02
CA ALA A 99 10.03 -25.13 -20.82
C ALA A 99 10.71 -26.11 -19.86
N GLN A 100 10.32 -27.38 -19.95
CA GLN A 100 11.05 -28.51 -19.40
C GLN A 100 12.28 -28.77 -20.28
#